data_AF-A0A059CU19-F1
#
_entry.id   AF-A0A059CU19-F1
#
_cell.length_a   1.000
_cell.length_b   1.000
_cell.length_c   1.000
_cell.angle_alpha   90.00
_cell.angle_beta   90.00
_cell.angle_gamma   90.00
#
_symmetry.space_group_name_H-M   'P 1'
#
loop_
_entity.id
_entity.type
_entity.pdbx_description
1 polymer ?
#
loop_
_entity_poly.entity_id
_entity_poly.type
_entity_poly.pdbx_seq_one_letter_code
_entity_poly.pdbx_strand_id
1 'polypeptide(L)'
;MGFGKVGSEVARRAKGLDQARAVGVELVGFDEAIATADFISLHMPLTPATSKVLNDETFAKMKKGVRIVNVARGGVIDEEAL
;
A
#
# COMPACT_ATOMS: atom_id res chain seq x y z
N MET A 1 -29.88 4.03 6.36
CA MET A 1 -29.79 3.34 5.06
C MET A 1 -29.77 4.40 3.98
N GLY A 2 -28.64 4.54 3.26
CA GLY A 2 -28.50 5.52 2.19
C GLY A 2 -27.11 5.43 1.56
N PHE A 3 -27.03 4.98 0.31
CA PHE A 3 -25.80 4.92 -0.48
C PHE A 3 -25.46 6.29 -1.08
N GLY A 4 -25.30 7.31 -0.22
CA GLY A 4 -24.70 8.58 -0.65
C GLY A 4 -23.23 8.37 -1.07
N LYS A 5 -22.56 9.42 -1.58
CA LYS A 5 -21.16 9.34 -2.07
C LYS A 5 -20.21 8.57 -1.13
N VAL A 6 -20.32 8.80 0.18
CA VAL A 6 -19.50 8.12 1.19
C VAL A 6 -19.90 6.64 1.34
N GLY A 7 -21.19 6.32 1.39
CA GLY A 7 -21.68 4.94 1.54
C GLY A 7 -21.31 4.05 0.35
N SER A 8 -21.38 4.58 -0.87
CA SER A 8 -20.99 3.86 -2.09
C SER A 8 -19.49 3.58 -2.15
N GLU A 9 -18.65 4.52 -1.71
CA GLU A 9 -17.20 4.34 -1.69
C GLU A 9 -16.77 3.34 -0.60
N VAL A 10 -17.41 3.38 0.58
CA VAL A 10 -17.19 2.38 1.64
C VAL A 10 -17.59 0.98 1.15
N ALA A 11 -18.74 0.83 0.50
CA ALA A 11 -19.18 -0.45 -0.05
C ALA A 11 -18.23 -0.99 -1.13
N ARG A 12 -17.72 -0.11 -2.01
CA ARG A 12 -16.73 -0.48 -3.02
C ARG A 12 -15.44 -1.00 -2.40
N ARG A 13 -14.93 -0.34 -1.34
CA ARG A 13 -13.72 -0.77 -0.62
C ARG A 13 -13.94 -2.07 0.14
N ALA A 14 -15.09 -2.24 0.78
CA ALA A 14 -15.47 -3.47 1.46
C ALA A 14 -15.50 -4.67 0.49
N LYS A 15 -16.01 -4.48 -0.73
CA LYS A 15 -15.98 -5.52 -1.76
C LYS A 15 -14.56 -5.96 -2.13
N GLY A 16 -13.62 -5.02 -2.23
CA GLY A 16 -12.22 -5.33 -2.48
C GLY A 16 -11.58 -6.14 -1.34
N LEU A 17 -11.93 -5.82 -0.10
CA LEU A 17 -11.53 -6.55 1.11
C LEU A 17 -12.06 -8.00 1.09
N ASP A 18 -13.33 -8.20 0.76
CA ASP A 18 -13.92 -9.54 0.66
C ASP A 18 -13.26 -10.37 -0.45
N GLN A 19 -12.95 -9.74 -1.60
CA GLN A 19 -12.26 -10.40 -2.70
C GLN A 19 -10.82 -10.80 -2.33
N ALA A 20 -10.08 -9.96 -1.61
CA ALA A 20 -8.72 -10.27 -1.16
C ALA A 20 -8.71 -11.53 -0.27
N ARG A 21 -9.61 -11.59 0.72
CA ARG A 21 -9.72 -12.76 1.60
C ARG A 21 -10.10 -14.03 0.84
N ALA A 22 -10.98 -13.91 -0.17
CA ALA A 22 -11.40 -15.05 -0.98
C ALA A 22 -10.27 -15.68 -1.82
N VAL A 23 -9.21 -14.92 -2.13
CA VAL A 23 -8.03 -15.41 -2.88
C VAL A 23 -6.83 -15.71 -1.97
N GLY A 24 -7.03 -15.78 -0.65
CA GLY A 24 -5.98 -16.10 0.31
C GLY A 24 -5.02 -14.95 0.60
N VAL A 25 -5.40 -13.71 0.31
CA VAL A 25 -4.62 -12.52 0.69
C VAL A 25 -4.95 -12.13 2.11
N GLU A 26 -3.92 -12.07 2.94
CA GLU A 26 -3.99 -11.49 4.28
C GLU A 26 -3.83 -9.97 4.21
N LEU A 27 -4.65 -9.25 4.96
CA LEU A 27 -4.56 -7.80 5.05
C LEU A 27 -3.88 -7.42 6.35
N VAL A 28 -2.68 -6.91 6.20
CA VAL A 28 -1.81 -6.45 7.29
C VAL A 28 -1.65 -4.94 7.26
N GLY A 29 -1.14 -4.38 8.36
CA GLY A 29 -0.77 -2.97 8.41
C GLY A 29 0.43 -2.66 7.50
N PHE A 30 0.62 -1.39 7.16
CA PHE A 30 1.73 -0.98 6.29
C PHE A 30 3.11 -1.32 6.88
N ASP A 31 3.35 -0.99 8.16
CA ASP A 31 4.62 -1.29 8.84
C ASP A 31 4.92 -2.80 8.88
N GLU A 32 3.88 -3.62 9.12
CA GLU A 32 4.00 -5.08 9.11
C GLU A 32 4.31 -5.61 7.69
N ALA A 33 3.62 -5.08 6.67
CA ALA A 33 3.85 -5.44 5.28
C ALA A 33 5.30 -5.17 4.87
N ILE A 34 5.83 -3.98 5.13
CA ILE A 34 7.19 -3.61 4.70
C ILE A 34 8.27 -4.37 5.49
N ALA A 35 8.01 -4.69 6.76
CA ALA A 35 8.98 -5.40 7.60
C ALA A 35 9.09 -6.90 7.26
N THR A 36 8.03 -7.49 6.71
CA THR A 36 7.96 -8.93 6.45
C THR A 36 8.08 -9.31 4.97
N ALA A 37 7.85 -8.37 4.05
CA ALA A 37 7.87 -8.65 2.62
C ALA A 37 9.28 -8.89 2.06
N ASP A 38 9.43 -9.93 1.22
CA ASP A 38 10.60 -10.13 0.37
C ASP A 38 10.46 -9.40 -0.98
N PHE A 39 9.21 -9.19 -1.40
CA PHE A 39 8.83 -8.45 -2.61
C PHE A 39 7.67 -7.50 -2.28
N ILE A 40 7.79 -6.25 -2.69
CA ILE A 40 6.78 -5.21 -2.49
C ILE A 40 6.36 -4.67 -3.85
N SER A 41 5.05 -4.67 -4.16
CA SER A 41 4.51 -4.04 -5.36
C SER A 41 3.59 -2.88 -4.98
N LEU A 42 3.92 -1.67 -5.42
CA LEU A 42 3.16 -0.46 -5.10
C LEU A 42 2.15 -0.15 -6.20
N HIS A 43 0.86 -0.15 -5.81
CA HIS A 43 -0.28 0.14 -6.70
C HIS A 43 -1.15 1.30 -6.18
N MET A 44 -0.56 2.22 -5.42
CA MET A 44 -1.28 3.34 -4.81
C MET A 44 -1.21 4.59 -5.69
N PRO A 45 -2.30 5.37 -5.83
CA PRO A 45 -2.21 6.69 -6.43
C PRO A 45 -1.37 7.64 -5.55
N LEU A 46 -0.70 8.61 -6.17
CA LEU A 46 -0.07 9.70 -5.43
C LEU A 46 -1.14 10.61 -4.82
N THR A 47 -1.06 10.78 -3.51
CA THR A 47 -1.89 11.66 -2.69
C THR A 47 -1.01 12.31 -1.62
N PRO A 48 -1.45 13.36 -0.91
CA PRO A 48 -0.68 13.91 0.21
C PRO A 48 -0.31 12.87 1.28
N ALA A 49 -1.16 11.85 1.48
CA ALA A 49 -0.93 10.79 2.46
C ALA A 49 0.01 9.68 1.96
N THR A 50 0.21 9.55 0.64
CA THR A 50 1.06 8.52 0.02
C THR A 50 2.34 9.09 -0.58
N SER A 51 2.52 10.40 -0.54
CA SER A 51 3.74 11.08 -0.97
C SER A 51 4.91 10.68 -0.08
N LYS A 52 6.02 10.26 -0.68
CA LYS A 52 7.26 9.84 0.02
C LYS A 52 7.01 8.82 1.15
N VAL A 53 6.01 7.95 0.96
CA VAL A 53 5.68 6.90 1.93
C VAL A 53 6.79 5.87 2.03
N LEU A 54 7.55 5.66 0.94
CA LEU A 54 8.84 4.97 1.03
C LEU A 54 9.96 6.00 1.16
N ASN A 55 10.56 6.07 2.34
CA ASN A 55 11.66 6.94 2.73
C ASN A 55 12.68 6.17 3.60
N ASP A 56 13.74 6.85 4.05
CA ASP A 56 14.81 6.27 4.87
C ASP A 56 14.29 5.45 6.07
N GLU A 57 13.31 5.98 6.80
CA GLU A 57 12.74 5.30 7.98
C GLU A 57 12.04 4.01 7.59
N THR A 58 11.30 4.01 6.48
CA THR A 58 10.63 2.80 6.00
C THR A 58 11.60 1.80 5.39
N PHE A 59 12.62 2.25 4.66
CA PHE A 59 13.66 1.37 4.12
C PHE A 59 14.46 0.71 5.24
N ALA A 60 14.72 1.41 6.34
CA ALA A 60 15.39 0.85 7.52
C ALA A 60 14.59 -0.27 8.20
N LYS A 61 13.27 -0.29 8.04
CA LYS A 61 12.39 -1.35 8.58
C LYS A 61 12.29 -2.58 7.67
N MET A 62 12.68 -2.46 6.40
CA MET A 62 12.54 -3.54 5.42
C MET A 62 13.60 -4.62 5.58
N LYS A 63 13.30 -5.81 5.04
CA LYS A 63 14.30 -6.88 4.90
C LYS A 63 15.45 -6.43 4.01
N LYS A 64 16.68 -6.78 4.39
CA LYS A 64 17.84 -6.65 3.51
C LYS A 64 17.64 -7.47 2.23
N GLY A 65 17.80 -6.85 1.07
CA GLY A 65 17.61 -7.50 -0.23
C GLY A 65 16.17 -7.57 -0.71
N VAL A 66 15.22 -6.89 -0.04
CA VAL A 66 13.85 -6.71 -0.52
C VAL A 66 13.84 -6.15 -1.94
N ARG A 67 12.89 -6.60 -2.77
CA ARG A 67 12.71 -6.09 -4.13
C ARG A 67 11.42 -5.31 -4.24
N ILE A 68 11.51 -4.09 -4.78
CA ILE A 68 10.37 -3.19 -4.88
C ILE A 68 10.03 -2.96 -6.35
N VAL A 69 8.76 -3.15 -6.68
CA VAL A 69 8.18 -2.86 -7.99
C VAL A 69 7.23 -1.68 -7.82
N ASN A 70 7.63 -0.51 -8.33
CA ASN A 70 6.79 0.67 -8.28
C ASN A 70 5.98 0.82 -9.57
N VAL A 71 4.67 0.58 -9.50
CA VAL A 71 3.72 0.79 -10.61
C VAL A 71 2.87 2.05 -10.39
N ALA A 72 3.13 2.78 -9.30
CA ALA A 72 2.49 4.06 -9.03
C ALA A 72 3.06 5.16 -9.93
N ARG A 73 2.25 6.21 -10.15
CA ARG A 73 2.75 7.46 -10.73
C ARG A 73 3.67 8.13 -9.69
N GLY A 74 4.81 8.67 -10.12
CA GLY A 74 5.96 9.05 -9.29
C GLY A 74 5.66 9.87 -8.03
N GLY A 75 6.63 9.96 -7.11
CA GLY A 75 6.52 10.72 -5.85
C GLY A 75 6.04 9.92 -4.63
N VAL A 76 5.71 8.64 -4.78
CA VAL A 76 5.44 7.73 -3.65
C VAL A 76 6.71 7.21 -2.98
N ILE A 77 7.82 7.19 -3.69
CA ILE A 77 9.16 6.89 -3.17
C ILE A 77 9.92 8.19 -3.09
N ASP A 78 10.63 8.40 -1.98
CA ASP A 78 11.62 9.45 -1.87
C ASP A 78 12.88 9.02 -2.63
N GLU A 79 13.16 9.71 -3.75
CA GLU A 79 14.28 9.35 -4.63
C GLU A 79 15.65 9.58 -3.97
N GLU A 80 15.72 10.44 -2.95
CA GLU A 80 16.95 10.65 -2.17
C GLU A 80 17.24 9.50 -1.20
N ALA A 81 16.23 8.68 -0.91
CA ALA A 81 16.31 7.54 0.02
C ALA A 81 16.64 6.20 -0.66
N LEU A 82 16.78 6.19 -1.99
CA LEU A 82 17.15 5.02 -2.82
C LEU A 82 18.67 4.89 -2.98
#